data_AF-A0A2I0F7K2-F1
#
_entry.id   AF-A0A2I0F7K2-F1
#
_cell.length_a   1.000
_cell.length_b   1.000
_cell.length_c   1.000
_cell.angle_alpha   90.00
_cell.angle_beta   90.00
_cell.angle_gamma   90.00
#
_symmetry.space_group_name_H-M   'P 1'
#
loop_
_entity.id
_entity.type
_entity.pdbx_description
1 polymer ?
#
loop_
_entity_poly.entity_id
_entity_poly.type
_entity_poly.pdbx_seq_one_letter_code
_entity_poly.pdbx_strand_id
1 'polypeptide(L)'
;MKYLQLCMLTAVAALITGCDNGVESPRGFSLPEGDVNNGKSVFIKYQCLSCHQLEGIEPTGVTDNPALSVQLGGKRSEVKTYSELVTSVINPSHKIAKGYLKSLVQVDGISTMKNYNDVMTVTELVNLVVFLQPHYQVYPNFKSKYPYYQNP
;
A
#
# COMPACT_ATOMS: atom_id res chain seq x y z
N MET A 1 -29.62 38.82 1.00
CA MET A 1 -29.39 37.68 0.08
C MET A 1 -27.97 37.11 0.18
N LYS A 2 -26.90 37.92 0.08
CA LYS A 2 -25.50 37.44 0.23
C LYS A 2 -25.21 36.70 1.55
N TYR A 3 -25.72 37.18 2.68
CA TYR A 3 -25.53 36.53 3.98
C TYR A 3 -26.27 35.19 4.10
N LEU A 4 -27.42 35.04 3.43
CA LEU A 4 -28.19 33.80 3.39
C LEU A 4 -27.47 32.74 2.53
N GLN A 5 -26.90 33.16 1.40
CA GLN A 5 -26.07 32.28 0.56
C GLN A 5 -24.79 31.86 1.27
N LEU A 6 -24.15 32.76 2.03
CA LEU A 6 -22.98 32.44 2.83
C LEU A 6 -23.30 31.44 3.96
N CYS A 7 -24.42 31.61 4.66
CA CYS A 7 -24.87 30.65 5.68
C CYS A 7 -25.23 29.27 5.09
N MET A 8 -25.79 29.25 3.88
CA MET A 8 -26.10 27.99 3.19
C MET A 8 -24.81 27.26 2.76
N LEU A 9 -23.81 27.98 2.27
CA LEU A 9 -22.49 27.42 1.92
C LEU A 9 -21.74 26.87 3.14
N THR A 10 -21.78 27.56 4.28
CA THR A 10 -21.15 27.06 5.52
C THR A 10 -21.88 25.85 6.08
N ALA A 11 -23.21 25.82 6.02
CA ALA A 11 -24.01 24.66 6.43
C ALA A 11 -23.73 23.42 5.57
N VAL A 12 -23.62 23.58 4.24
CA VAL A 12 -23.25 22.49 3.32
C VAL A 12 -21.81 22.00 3.58
N ALA A 13 -20.88 22.91 3.86
CA ALA A 13 -19.50 22.56 4.19
C ALA A 13 -19.38 21.79 5.53
N ALA A 14 -20.26 22.03 6.50
CA ALA A 14 -20.29 21.27 7.75
C ALA A 14 -20.78 19.83 7.53
N LEU A 15 -21.71 19.61 6.60
CA LEU A 15 -22.28 18.28 6.29
C LEU A 15 -21.30 17.34 5.57
N ILE A 16 -20.23 17.86 4.96
CA ILE A 16 -19.19 17.04 4.30
C ILE A 16 -18.03 16.66 5.22
N THR A 17 -18.09 16.99 6.52
CA THR A 17 -17.12 16.53 7.51
C THR A 17 -17.42 15.09 7.94
N GLY A 18 -17.19 14.14 7.02
CA GLY A 18 -17.22 12.72 7.34
C GLY A 18 -16.13 12.41 8.35
N CYS A 19 -16.51 12.11 9.60
CA CYS A 19 -15.58 11.55 10.57
C CYS A 19 -15.22 10.14 10.09
N ASP A 20 -14.01 9.97 9.55
CA ASP A 20 -13.40 8.69 9.18
C ASP A 20 -13.10 7.84 10.44
N ASN A 21 -14.10 7.56 11.26
CA ASN A 21 -14.00 6.72 12.48
C ASN A 21 -14.72 5.37 12.26
N GLY A 22 -15.08 5.06 11.01
CA GLY A 22 -15.71 3.81 10.64
C GLY A 22 -14.74 2.63 10.73
N VAL A 23 -15.28 1.42 10.57
CA VAL A 23 -14.53 0.15 10.65
C VAL A 23 -13.38 0.04 9.63
N GLU A 24 -13.41 0.84 8.57
CA GLU A 24 -12.39 0.86 7.52
C GLU A 24 -11.31 1.94 7.75
N SER A 25 -11.43 2.75 8.81
CA SER A 25 -10.45 3.81 9.06
C SER A 25 -9.09 3.23 9.47
N PRO A 26 -7.98 3.73 8.91
CA PRO A 26 -6.64 3.38 9.37
C PRO A 26 -6.29 4.05 10.71
N ARG A 27 -7.13 4.95 11.26
CA ARG A 27 -6.85 5.65 12.50
C ARG A 27 -6.84 4.69 13.69
N GLY A 28 -5.79 4.80 14.52
CA GLY A 28 -5.57 3.91 15.66
C GLY A 28 -4.93 2.57 15.30
N PHE A 29 -4.71 2.28 14.01
CA PHE A 29 -3.95 1.11 13.60
C PHE A 29 -2.49 1.26 14.07
N SER A 30 -2.02 0.25 14.80
CA SER A 30 -0.62 0.14 15.20
C SER A 30 -0.19 -1.31 15.08
N LEU A 31 1.04 -1.50 14.62
CA LEU A 31 1.66 -2.81 14.54
C LEU A 31 2.52 -2.99 15.82
N PRO A 32 2.52 -4.16 16.46
CA PRO A 32 3.50 -4.48 17.48
C PRO A 32 4.93 -4.35 16.95
N GLU A 33 5.89 -4.30 17.86
CA GLU A 33 7.29 -4.37 17.49
C GLU A 33 7.59 -5.70 16.80
N GLY A 34 8.34 -5.65 15.70
CA GLY A 34 8.68 -6.80 14.88
C GLY A 34 10.17 -6.88 14.59
N ASP A 35 10.60 -8.01 14.04
CA ASP A 35 12.00 -8.29 13.73
C ASP A 35 12.23 -8.34 12.22
N VAL A 36 13.12 -7.46 11.74
CA VAL A 36 13.47 -7.31 10.31
C VAL A 36 14.11 -8.59 9.74
N ASN A 37 14.95 -9.28 10.51
CA ASN A 37 15.65 -10.49 10.04
C ASN A 37 14.67 -11.67 9.92
N ASN A 38 13.77 -11.81 10.89
CA ASN A 38 12.67 -12.76 10.81
C ASN A 38 11.74 -12.40 9.65
N GLY A 39 11.48 -11.12 9.40
CA GLY A 39 10.68 -10.65 8.27
C GLY A 39 11.26 -11.03 6.91
N LYS A 40 12.58 -10.90 6.75
CA LYS A 40 13.29 -11.40 5.57
C LYS A 40 13.14 -12.92 5.42
N SER A 41 13.23 -13.64 6.52
CA SER A 41 13.05 -15.10 6.54
C SER A 41 11.63 -15.50 6.12
N VAL A 42 10.61 -14.76 6.58
CA VAL A 42 9.21 -14.92 6.17
C VAL A 42 9.04 -14.65 4.67
N PHE A 43 9.64 -13.56 4.16
CA PHE A 43 9.59 -13.19 2.74
C PHE A 43 10.13 -14.30 1.83
N ILE A 44 11.20 -14.99 2.26
CA ILE A 44 11.77 -16.14 1.55
C ILE A 44 10.92 -17.40 1.75
N LYS A 45 10.50 -17.69 2.99
CA LYS A 45 9.69 -18.86 3.35
C LYS A 45 8.41 -18.97 2.53
N TYR A 46 7.70 -17.84 2.36
CA TYR A 46 6.47 -17.78 1.57
C TYR A 46 6.71 -17.49 0.09
N GLN A 47 7.97 -17.57 -0.37
CA GLN A 47 8.35 -17.44 -1.76
C GLN A 47 7.84 -16.15 -2.42
N CYS A 48 7.80 -15.03 -1.70
CA CYS A 48 7.29 -13.77 -2.23
C CYS A 48 8.02 -13.34 -3.53
N LEU A 49 9.29 -13.73 -3.66
CA LEU A 49 10.14 -13.48 -4.84
C LEU A 49 9.74 -14.27 -6.09
N SER A 50 8.82 -15.25 -6.01
CA SER A 50 8.32 -15.95 -7.19
C SER A 50 7.49 -15.04 -8.10
N CYS A 51 6.97 -13.94 -7.56
CA CYS A 51 6.14 -12.98 -8.31
C CYS A 51 6.51 -11.52 -8.03
N HIS A 52 7.38 -11.26 -7.06
CA HIS A 52 7.81 -9.91 -6.70
C HIS A 52 9.31 -9.74 -6.85
N GLN A 53 9.71 -8.52 -7.20
CA GLN A 53 11.10 -8.08 -7.10
C GLN A 53 11.23 -7.07 -5.96
N LEU A 54 12.34 -7.16 -5.23
CA LEU A 54 12.71 -6.21 -4.19
C LEU A 54 14.18 -5.84 -4.38
N GLU A 55 14.46 -4.54 -4.48
CA GLU A 55 15.81 -4.05 -4.72
C GLU A 55 16.79 -4.54 -3.64
N GLY A 56 17.94 -5.05 -4.07
CA GLY A 56 18.97 -5.59 -3.20
C GLY A 56 18.72 -7.01 -2.69
N ILE A 57 17.70 -7.72 -3.19
CA ILE A 57 17.40 -9.10 -2.81
C ILE A 57 17.19 -9.96 -4.04
N GLU A 58 18.12 -10.89 -4.24
CA GLU A 58 18.07 -11.81 -5.37
C GLU A 58 17.16 -13.03 -5.10
N PRO A 59 16.38 -13.47 -6.10
CA PRO A 59 15.58 -14.69 -6.04
C PRO A 59 16.50 -15.92 -6.02
N THR A 60 16.98 -16.31 -4.85
CA THR A 60 17.75 -17.54 -4.66
C THR A 60 16.82 -18.69 -4.29
N GLY A 61 16.85 -19.79 -5.05
CA GLY A 61 16.07 -20.99 -4.73
C GLY A 61 14.54 -20.88 -4.93
N VAL A 62 14.08 -19.88 -5.68
CA VAL A 62 12.66 -19.71 -6.07
C VAL A 62 12.48 -20.12 -7.53
N THR A 63 11.29 -20.66 -7.86
CA THR A 63 10.88 -20.76 -9.27
C THR A 63 10.59 -19.35 -9.75
N ASP A 64 11.56 -18.76 -10.47
CA ASP A 64 11.37 -17.47 -11.10
C ASP A 64 10.21 -17.56 -12.09
N ASN A 65 9.24 -16.67 -11.95
CA ASN A 65 8.21 -16.45 -12.96
C ASN A 65 8.59 -15.20 -13.75
N PRO A 66 9.45 -15.31 -14.77
CA PRO A 66 9.92 -14.14 -15.51
C PRO A 66 8.78 -13.40 -16.23
N ALA A 67 7.63 -14.05 -16.43
CA ALA A 67 6.46 -13.40 -17.00
C ALA A 67 5.81 -12.41 -16.02
N LEU A 68 5.91 -12.61 -14.70
CA LEU A 68 5.29 -11.78 -13.67
C LEU A 68 6.29 -11.44 -12.55
N SER A 69 6.81 -10.22 -12.61
CA SER A 69 7.66 -9.66 -11.55
C SER A 69 7.17 -8.28 -11.15
N VAL A 70 6.41 -8.22 -10.06
CA VAL A 70 5.82 -6.99 -9.53
C VAL A 70 6.79 -6.33 -8.55
N GLN A 71 7.28 -5.14 -8.90
CA GLN A 71 8.21 -4.39 -8.04
C GLN A 71 7.58 -3.97 -6.71
N LEU A 72 8.20 -4.39 -5.60
CA LEU A 72 7.95 -3.92 -4.24
C LEU A 72 8.95 -2.81 -3.86
N GLY A 73 8.57 -1.95 -2.92
CA GLY A 73 9.41 -0.83 -2.48
C GLY A 73 9.67 0.22 -3.57
N GLY A 74 10.76 0.96 -3.41
CA GLY A 74 11.18 2.06 -4.28
C GLY A 74 10.50 3.39 -3.94
N LYS A 75 10.71 4.37 -4.83
CA LYS A 75 10.19 5.73 -4.65
C LYS A 75 8.68 5.78 -4.84
N ARG A 76 7.98 6.46 -3.91
CA ARG A 76 6.54 6.69 -3.97
C ARG A 76 6.23 8.16 -3.68
N SER A 77 5.10 8.62 -4.19
CA SER A 77 4.57 9.96 -3.96
C SER A 77 4.02 10.16 -2.55
N GLU A 78 3.75 9.06 -1.84
CA GLU A 78 3.10 9.02 -0.53
C GLU A 78 3.80 7.98 0.35
N VAL A 79 3.67 8.15 1.67
CA VAL A 79 4.17 7.19 2.67
C VAL A 79 3.40 5.89 2.51
N LYS A 80 4.12 4.77 2.38
CA LYS A 80 3.52 3.44 2.48
C LYS A 80 3.38 3.05 3.95
N THR A 81 2.15 2.95 4.42
CA THR A 81 1.83 2.68 5.83
C THR A 81 1.83 1.18 6.14
N TYR A 82 1.95 0.83 7.42
CA TYR A 82 1.84 -0.58 7.86
C TYR A 82 0.46 -1.18 7.57
N SER A 83 -0.63 -0.42 7.77
CA SER A 83 -1.99 -0.89 7.49
C SER A 83 -2.16 -1.24 6.01
N GLU A 84 -1.62 -0.41 5.12
CA GLU A 84 -1.65 -0.71 3.69
C GLU A 84 -0.83 -1.96 3.31
N LEU A 85 0.37 -2.14 3.91
CA LEU A 85 1.19 -3.32 3.65
C LEU A 85 0.51 -4.59 4.17
N VAL A 86 -0.03 -4.55 5.39
CA VAL A 86 -0.85 -5.64 5.95
C VAL A 86 -2.01 -5.97 5.01
N THR A 87 -2.78 -4.95 4.60
CA THR A 87 -3.93 -5.13 3.71
C THR A 87 -3.53 -5.77 2.38
N SER A 88 -2.40 -5.35 1.79
CA SER A 88 -1.88 -5.94 0.55
C SER A 88 -1.51 -7.43 0.68
N VAL A 89 -1.12 -7.89 1.87
CA VAL A 89 -0.78 -9.30 2.12
C VAL A 89 -2.01 -10.15 2.42
N ILE A 90 -2.91 -9.66 3.29
CA ILE A 90 -4.06 -10.46 3.77
C ILE A 90 -5.30 -10.36 2.89
N ASN A 91 -5.35 -9.34 2.02
CA ASN A 91 -6.43 -9.10 1.07
C ASN A 91 -5.87 -8.64 -0.29
N PRO A 92 -5.14 -9.52 -1.01
CA PRO A 92 -4.42 -9.14 -2.22
C PRO A 92 -5.32 -8.67 -3.36
N SER A 93 -6.61 -9.05 -3.37
CA SER A 93 -7.59 -8.58 -4.35
C SER A 93 -8.11 -7.16 -4.08
N HIS A 94 -7.91 -6.61 -2.88
CA HIS A 94 -8.38 -5.26 -2.54
C HIS A 94 -7.76 -4.17 -3.45
N LYS A 95 -6.49 -4.35 -3.84
CA LYS A 95 -5.78 -3.42 -4.73
C LYS A 95 -4.79 -4.16 -5.62
N ILE A 96 -5.21 -4.39 -6.87
CA ILE A 96 -4.37 -5.03 -7.89
C ILE A 96 -3.31 -4.06 -8.42
N ALA A 97 -2.11 -4.57 -8.68
CA ALA A 97 -0.98 -3.81 -9.17
C ALA A 97 -1.30 -3.14 -10.53
N LYS A 98 -0.97 -1.85 -10.65
CA LYS A 98 -1.12 -1.06 -11.89
C LYS A 98 0.15 -1.13 -12.73
N GLY A 99 0.02 -0.99 -14.05
CA GLY A 99 1.16 -1.01 -14.98
C GLY A 99 1.60 -2.40 -15.43
N TYR A 100 0.90 -3.45 -15.01
CA TYR A 100 1.14 -4.84 -15.42
C TYR A 100 -0.02 -5.35 -16.28
N LEU A 101 0.23 -6.39 -17.08
CA LEU A 101 -0.82 -7.05 -17.86
C LEU A 101 -1.84 -7.66 -16.91
N LYS A 102 -3.12 -7.29 -17.08
CA LYS A 102 -4.21 -7.77 -16.20
C LYS A 102 -4.28 -9.29 -16.12
N SER A 103 -4.06 -9.98 -17.24
CA SER A 103 -4.08 -11.45 -17.31
C SER A 103 -3.01 -12.13 -16.45
N LEU A 104 -1.97 -11.41 -16.03
CA LEU A 104 -0.90 -11.95 -15.18
C LEU A 104 -1.15 -11.67 -13.70
N VAL A 105 -1.77 -10.53 -13.37
CA VAL A 105 -1.98 -10.09 -11.97
C VAL A 105 -3.36 -10.44 -11.43
N GLN A 106 -4.32 -10.82 -12.28
CA GLN A 106 -5.67 -11.17 -11.85
C GLN A 106 -6.40 -12.12 -12.81
N VAL A 107 -7.39 -12.83 -12.26
CA VAL A 107 -8.44 -13.56 -12.98
C VAL A 107 -9.78 -13.09 -12.43
N ASP A 108 -10.65 -12.55 -13.28
CA ASP A 108 -11.97 -12.03 -12.88
C ASP A 108 -11.97 -11.05 -11.70
N GLY A 109 -10.92 -10.22 -11.60
CA GLY A 109 -10.73 -9.24 -10.52
C GLY A 109 -10.16 -9.83 -9.23
N ILE A 110 -9.89 -11.13 -9.19
CA ILE A 110 -9.22 -11.81 -8.08
C ILE A 110 -7.72 -11.84 -8.37
N SER A 111 -6.91 -11.43 -7.40
CA SER A 111 -5.45 -11.46 -7.53
C SER A 111 -4.91 -12.86 -7.78
N THR A 112 -3.88 -12.98 -8.61
CA THR A 112 -3.11 -14.23 -8.75
C THR A 112 -2.17 -14.48 -7.57
N MET A 113 -1.97 -13.48 -6.70
CA MET A 113 -1.22 -13.66 -5.46
C MET A 113 -1.94 -14.63 -4.53
N LYS A 114 -1.21 -15.64 -4.06
CA LYS A 114 -1.73 -16.62 -3.10
C LYS A 114 -2.19 -15.94 -1.81
N ASN A 115 -3.33 -16.37 -1.28
CA ASN A 115 -3.78 -15.99 0.04
C ASN A 115 -3.05 -16.81 1.12
N TYR A 116 -2.49 -16.14 2.12
CA TYR A 116 -1.70 -16.76 3.19
C TYR A 116 -2.40 -16.75 4.56
N ASN A 117 -3.64 -16.28 4.65
CA ASN A 117 -4.33 -16.04 5.93
C ASN A 117 -4.44 -17.29 6.81
N ASP A 118 -4.55 -18.47 6.20
CA ASP A 118 -4.71 -19.74 6.92
C ASP A 118 -3.37 -20.37 7.35
N VAL A 119 -2.25 -19.84 6.88
CA VAL A 119 -0.92 -20.46 7.05
C VAL A 119 0.14 -19.53 7.64
N MET A 120 -0.01 -18.22 7.44
CA MET A 120 0.89 -17.20 7.99
C MET A 120 0.40 -16.77 9.36
N THR A 121 1.27 -16.92 10.36
CA THR A 121 0.96 -16.46 11.71
C THR A 121 0.97 -14.92 11.77
N VAL A 122 0.26 -14.35 12.74
CA VAL A 122 0.28 -12.90 12.98
C VAL A 122 1.70 -12.38 13.21
N THR A 123 2.53 -13.12 13.96
CA THR A 123 3.94 -12.76 14.19
C THR A 123 4.75 -12.70 12.89
N GLU A 124 4.54 -13.67 11.99
CA GLU A 124 5.21 -13.66 10.69
C GLU A 124 4.78 -12.48 9.83
N LEU A 125 3.48 -12.16 9.81
CA LEU A 125 2.95 -11.00 9.11
C LEU A 125 3.53 -9.68 9.66
N VAL A 126 3.60 -9.53 10.99
CA VAL A 126 4.20 -8.37 11.65
C VAL A 126 5.65 -8.21 11.22
N ASN A 127 6.44 -9.28 11.33
CA ASN A 127 7.85 -9.27 10.96
C ASN A 127 8.03 -8.96 9.47
N LEU A 128 7.21 -9.56 8.58
CA LEU A 128 7.24 -9.31 7.15
C LEU A 128 6.99 -7.83 6.83
N VAL A 129 5.99 -7.22 7.45
CA VAL A 129 5.66 -5.80 7.22
C VAL A 129 6.76 -4.88 7.71
N VAL A 130 7.33 -5.16 8.89
CA VAL A 130 8.48 -4.42 9.44
C VAL A 130 9.70 -4.52 8.52
N PHE A 131 9.93 -5.70 7.93
CA PHE A 131 10.98 -5.89 6.94
C PHE A 131 10.73 -5.12 5.64
N LEU A 132 9.49 -5.11 5.12
CA LEU A 132 9.17 -4.48 3.84
C LEU A 132 9.18 -2.95 3.89
N GLN A 133 8.73 -2.35 4.99
CA GLN A 133 8.45 -0.91 5.05
C GLN A 133 9.68 -0.01 4.72
N PRO A 134 10.90 -0.30 5.22
CA PRO A 134 12.08 0.52 4.92
C PRO A 134 12.45 0.60 3.44
N HIS A 135 11.99 -0.36 2.63
CA HIS A 135 12.22 -0.34 1.18
C HIS A 135 11.34 0.68 0.44
N TYR A 136 10.36 1.31 1.10
CA TYR A 136 9.51 2.34 0.51
C TYR A 136 10.04 3.73 0.88
N GLN A 137 10.51 4.47 -0.12
CA GLN A 137 11.03 5.82 0.06
C GLN A 137 10.01 6.83 -0.44
N VAL A 138 9.73 7.86 0.35
CA VAL A 138 8.92 8.99 -0.11
C VAL A 138 9.83 10.02 -0.76
N TYR A 139 9.54 10.39 -2.00
CA TYR A 139 10.17 11.55 -2.59
C TYR A 139 9.33 12.79 -2.27
N PRO A 140 9.93 13.91 -1.79
CA PRO A 140 9.19 15.14 -1.64
C PRO A 140 8.71 15.58 -3.02
N ASN A 141 7.41 15.45 -3.29
CA ASN A 141 6.79 16.01 -4.48
C ASN A 141 7.02 17.52 -4.45
N PHE A 142 7.93 18.03 -5.28
CA PHE A 142 7.99 19.47 -5.56
C PHE A 142 6.63 19.84 -6.13
N LYS A 143 5.81 20.54 -5.33
CA LYS A 143 4.50 21.04 -5.75
C LYS A 143 4.64 21.67 -7.13
N SER A 144 3.71 21.36 -8.03
CA SER A 144 3.57 22.10 -9.30
C SER A 144 3.63 23.60 -8.98
N LYS A 145 4.61 24.32 -9.53
CA LYS A 145 4.66 25.78 -9.45
C LYS A 145 3.38 26.28 -10.12
N TYR A 146 2.36 26.62 -9.33
CA TYR A 146 1.18 27.28 -9.85
C TYR A 146 1.62 28.61 -10.46
N PRO A 147 1.28 28.92 -11.73
CA PRO A 147 1.55 30.24 -12.27
C PRO A 147 0.77 31.25 -11.43
N TYR A 148 1.51 32.17 -10.81
CA TYR A 148 0.92 33.34 -10.17
C TYR A 148 0.32 34.20 -11.28
N TYR A 149 -1.01 34.22 -11.40
CA TYR A 149 -1.67 35.23 -12.22
C TYR A 149 -1.58 36.56 -11.47
N GLN A 150 -0.78 37.49 -12.00
CA GLN A 150 -0.87 38.88 -11.59
C GLN A 150 -2.18 39.44 -12.15
N ASN A 151 -3.15 39.70 -11.28
CA ASN A 151 -4.32 40.47 -11.68
C ASN A 151 -3.90 41.92 -11.95
N PRO A 152 -4.33 42.53 -13.07
CA PRO A 152 -4.11 43.93 -13.38
C PRO A 152 -4.87 44.88 -12.43
#